data_AF-A0A663F9Y5-F1
#
_entry.id   AF-A0A663F9Y5-F1
#
_cell.length_a   1.000
_cell.length_b   1.000
_cell.length_c   1.000
_cell.angle_alpha   90.00
_cell.angle_beta   90.00
_cell.angle_gamma   90.00
#
_symmetry.space_group_name_H-M   'P 1'
#
loop_
_entity.id
_entity.type
_entity.pdbx_description
1 polymer ?
#
loop_
_entity_poly.entity_id
_entity_poly.type
_entity_poly.pdbx_seq_one_letter_code
_entity_poly.pdbx_strand_id
1 'polypeptide(L)'
;MWLQQRLKGLPGLLSSSWARRLLLLLALLLVAYWYLGAARARRGAGRGAEPRGAAALCLQAATGAWRAAGGGGGGPGPGLALAGNGFLLLDVAAGRLWVSAAGSGGGPALATEYPALVRLRALGGRGEARAALAALRDGAVRRVRCVQTGPGAGAGDCVTVREEVVAHRSRPHLYLQRIRIANPTERVAAFEASAPASAPSLGARFATSLEKVEERQFLLSSGRLLLAGSPKVVLMVVAAKKLVSRVQVAPKSHFDETVLSVVYTSEPIEVSRLEETFSKLRESAKKEMLEVMQMGVEDLFQEHQQTWSDLFISGVEMRKITDSHTPSSETVNMTLYYVLSSMPAPLLDPLISGEDREKMEASLNYADHCFSGHATMHAENLWPAKLTSVTQILQLSDLWKLTLQKRGCKGLVAAGVHGLMQGMVLSFGGLQFTENHLQFQADPDVLHNSYSLRGIHYNKDLINLAVLLDAEGKPFLHVSVKFQDKPVRLYACEAGCMNEPVELTSEARGHTFPVMVTQPITPLLYISTDLIHLQDLRHTLHLKAILAHEEHMAKQYPGLPFLFWFSVASLITLFHLFLFKLIYNEYCGPGAKPLFRSKV
;
A
#
# COMPACT_ATOMS: atom_id res chain seq x y z
N MET A 1 11.28 48.45 29.07
CA MET A 1 11.48 49.92 29.16
C MET A 1 12.43 50.51 28.10
N TRP A 2 12.87 49.76 27.08
CA TRP A 2 13.78 50.29 26.04
C TRP A 2 13.07 50.76 24.75
N LEU A 3 11.80 50.37 24.54
CA LEU A 3 11.04 50.73 23.33
C LEU A 3 10.23 52.04 23.46
N GLN A 4 10.01 52.54 24.68
CA GLN A 4 9.13 53.69 24.93
C GLN A 4 9.79 55.06 24.72
N GLN A 5 11.11 55.11 24.50
CA GLN A 5 11.84 56.38 24.34
C GLN A 5 12.12 56.77 22.88
N ARG A 6 11.86 55.90 21.88
CA ARG A 6 12.11 56.21 20.46
C ARG A 6 10.91 56.74 19.67
N LEU A 7 9.73 56.85 20.30
CA LEU A 7 8.50 57.32 19.62
C LEU A 7 8.13 58.78 19.91
N LYS A 8 8.97 59.54 20.64
CA LYS A 8 8.73 60.96 20.96
C LYS A 8 9.32 61.96 19.94
N GLY A 9 9.70 61.51 18.75
CA GLY A 9 10.52 62.31 17.82
C GLY A 9 9.89 62.70 16.48
N LEU A 10 8.57 62.63 16.27
CA LEU A 10 7.96 63.05 15.01
C LEU A 10 6.65 63.83 15.26
N PRO A 11 6.62 65.16 15.08
CA PRO A 11 5.39 65.92 15.13
C PRO A 11 4.64 65.77 13.79
N GLY A 12 3.32 65.56 13.85
CA GLY A 12 2.44 65.88 12.72
C GLY A 12 1.87 64.75 11.85
N LEU A 13 1.58 63.56 12.38
CA LEU A 13 0.84 62.52 11.62
C LEU A 13 -0.52 62.11 12.23
N LEU A 14 -1.18 63.05 12.90
CA LEU A 14 -2.59 62.93 13.29
C LEU A 14 -3.46 63.99 12.60
N SER A 15 -3.35 64.07 11.28
CA SER A 15 -4.41 64.61 10.42
C SER A 15 -4.03 64.34 8.98
N SER A 16 -4.29 63.13 8.51
CA SER A 16 -4.21 62.89 7.08
C SER A 16 -5.21 61.83 6.70
N SER A 17 -6.26 62.28 6.01
CA SER A 17 -7.22 61.46 5.27
C SER A 17 -6.54 60.35 4.44
N TRP A 18 -5.25 60.53 4.12
CA TRP A 18 -4.41 59.55 3.45
C TRP A 18 -4.22 58.24 4.24
N ALA A 19 -3.96 58.28 5.54
CA ALA A 19 -3.75 57.07 6.34
C ALA A 19 -5.04 56.23 6.45
N ARG A 20 -6.21 56.90 6.54
CA ARG A 20 -7.53 56.23 6.53
C ARG A 20 -7.84 55.62 5.16
N ARG A 21 -7.51 56.33 4.07
CA ARG A 21 -7.66 55.81 2.70
C ARG A 21 -6.76 54.61 2.45
N LEU A 22 -5.52 54.65 2.95
CA LEU A 22 -4.58 53.52 2.84
C LEU A 22 -5.09 52.29 3.59
N LEU A 23 -5.58 52.46 4.83
CA LEU A 23 -6.18 51.38 5.62
C LEU A 23 -7.44 50.80 4.97
N LEU A 24 -8.31 51.64 4.41
CA LEU A 24 -9.48 51.19 3.66
C LEU A 24 -9.11 50.40 2.40
N LEU A 25 -8.07 50.85 1.69
CA LEU A 25 -7.60 50.18 0.48
C LEU A 25 -6.91 48.84 0.82
N LEU A 26 -6.20 48.78 1.95
CA LEU A 26 -5.60 47.54 2.47
C LEU A 26 -6.67 46.55 2.96
N ALA A 27 -7.74 47.05 3.60
CA ALA A 27 -8.90 46.24 3.99
C ALA A 27 -9.65 45.71 2.76
N LEU A 28 -9.86 46.55 1.73
CA LEU A 28 -10.46 46.12 0.46
C LEU A 28 -9.61 45.09 -0.27
N LEU A 29 -8.28 45.24 -0.26
CA LEU A 29 -7.35 44.24 -0.83
C LEU A 29 -7.37 42.94 -0.04
N LEU A 30 -7.48 42.99 1.29
CA LEU A 30 -7.63 41.79 2.14
C LEU A 30 -8.95 41.08 1.88
N VAL A 31 -10.06 41.81 1.74
CA VAL A 31 -11.36 41.24 1.39
C VAL A 31 -11.33 40.66 -0.03
N ALA A 32 -10.74 41.37 -1.01
CA ALA A 32 -10.58 40.87 -2.36
C ALA A 32 -9.68 39.63 -2.40
N TYR A 33 -8.58 39.60 -1.63
CA TYR A 33 -7.73 38.44 -1.46
C TYR A 33 -8.47 37.28 -0.80
N TRP A 34 -9.35 37.54 0.18
CA TRP A 34 -10.15 36.51 0.82
C TRP A 34 -11.21 35.91 -0.12
N TYR A 35 -11.90 36.75 -0.90
CA TYR A 35 -12.95 36.29 -1.82
C TYR A 35 -12.38 35.69 -3.13
N LEU A 36 -11.35 36.30 -3.72
CA LEU A 36 -10.65 35.74 -4.89
C LEU A 36 -9.74 34.57 -4.51
N GLY A 37 -9.16 34.60 -3.31
CA GLY A 37 -8.41 33.50 -2.72
C GLY A 37 -9.31 32.33 -2.34
N ALA A 38 -10.54 32.55 -1.86
CA ALA A 38 -11.55 31.50 -1.70
C ALA A 38 -12.03 30.94 -3.04
N ALA A 39 -12.11 31.77 -4.10
CA ALA A 39 -12.38 31.30 -5.46
C ALA A 39 -11.21 30.51 -6.07
N ARG A 40 -9.95 30.86 -5.74
CA ARG A 40 -8.75 30.11 -6.11
C ARG A 40 -8.55 28.86 -5.26
N ALA A 41 -8.92 28.87 -3.98
CA ALA A 41 -8.91 27.70 -3.10
C ALA A 41 -10.02 26.70 -3.47
N ARG A 42 -11.18 27.18 -3.96
CA ARG A 42 -12.20 26.32 -4.61
C ARG A 42 -11.80 25.82 -6.00
N ARG A 43 -10.80 26.43 -6.66
CA ARG A 43 -10.19 25.90 -7.90
C ARG A 43 -8.91 25.08 -7.67
N GLY A 44 -8.30 25.19 -6.49
CA GLY A 44 -7.03 24.54 -6.13
C GLY A 44 -7.19 23.30 -5.22
N ALA A 45 -8.33 23.15 -4.55
CA ALA A 45 -8.71 21.90 -3.89
C ALA A 45 -9.60 21.09 -4.84
N GLY A 46 -8.97 20.35 -5.75
CA GLY A 46 -9.63 19.36 -6.61
C GLY A 46 -10.19 18.19 -5.79
N ARG A 47 -11.28 18.42 -5.04
CA ARG A 47 -12.29 17.38 -4.85
C ARG A 47 -12.86 17.13 -6.24
N GLY A 48 -12.65 15.90 -6.76
CA GLY A 48 -13.00 15.52 -8.12
C GLY A 48 -14.40 16.03 -8.49
N ALA A 49 -14.47 16.86 -9.53
CA ALA A 49 -15.74 17.20 -10.15
C ALA A 49 -16.44 15.87 -10.49
N GLU A 50 -17.66 15.67 -9.98
CA GLU A 50 -18.46 14.51 -10.37
C GLU A 50 -18.50 14.47 -11.90
N PRO A 51 -18.17 13.32 -12.51
CA PRO A 51 -18.14 13.23 -13.95
C PRO A 51 -19.57 13.44 -14.46
N ARG A 52 -19.77 14.49 -15.27
CA ARG A 52 -21.07 14.84 -15.85
C ARG A 52 -21.25 14.14 -17.19
N GLY A 53 -22.37 13.43 -17.38
CA GLY A 53 -22.73 12.79 -18.67
C GLY A 53 -23.11 11.31 -18.55
N ALA A 54 -23.67 10.74 -19.62
CA ALA A 54 -24.17 9.35 -19.63
C ALA A 54 -23.07 8.32 -19.32
N ALA A 55 -21.88 8.48 -19.91
CA ALA A 55 -20.74 7.59 -19.67
C ALA A 55 -20.28 7.60 -18.19
N ALA A 56 -20.40 8.76 -17.53
CA ALA A 56 -20.05 8.93 -16.14
C ALA A 56 -21.03 8.24 -15.18
N LEU A 57 -22.33 8.37 -15.45
CA LEU A 57 -23.39 7.66 -14.73
C LEU A 57 -23.26 6.14 -14.91
N CYS A 58 -22.96 5.69 -16.13
CA CYS A 58 -22.63 4.29 -16.41
C CYS A 58 -21.43 3.83 -15.57
N LEU A 59 -20.35 4.62 -15.53
CA LEU A 59 -19.15 4.27 -14.78
C LEU A 59 -19.45 4.19 -13.28
N GLN A 60 -20.24 5.12 -12.75
CA GLN A 60 -20.65 5.11 -11.34
C GLN A 60 -21.47 3.87 -11.00
N ALA A 61 -22.40 3.47 -11.87
CA ALA A 61 -23.15 2.22 -11.70
C ALA A 61 -22.24 0.99 -11.78
N ALA A 62 -21.33 0.95 -12.76
CA ALA A 62 -20.43 -0.17 -12.97
C ALA A 62 -19.36 -0.33 -11.88
N THR A 63 -19.00 0.77 -11.20
CA THR A 63 -18.02 0.79 -10.10
C THR A 63 -18.67 0.88 -8.71
N GLY A 64 -20.01 0.87 -8.63
CA GLY A 64 -20.73 0.95 -7.36
C GLY A 64 -20.32 -0.16 -6.37
N ALA A 65 -20.13 -1.38 -6.87
CA ALA A 65 -19.66 -2.51 -6.07
C ALA A 65 -18.23 -2.33 -5.53
N TRP A 66 -17.35 -1.62 -6.25
CA TRP A 66 -15.98 -1.34 -5.78
C TRP A 66 -15.97 -0.40 -4.58
N ARG A 67 -16.93 0.53 -4.52
CA ARG A 67 -17.07 1.45 -3.39
C ARG A 67 -17.63 0.75 -2.15
N ALA A 68 -18.56 -0.19 -2.33
CA ALA A 68 -19.08 -1.01 -1.24
C ALA A 68 -18.05 -2.01 -0.71
N ALA A 69 -17.17 -2.52 -1.58
CA ALA A 69 -16.06 -3.43 -1.23
C ALA A 69 -14.83 -2.72 -0.61
N GLY A 70 -14.90 -1.40 -0.37
CA GLY A 70 -13.80 -0.60 0.20
C GLY A 70 -13.31 -1.00 1.60
N GLY A 71 -13.90 -2.04 2.22
CA GLY A 71 -13.37 -2.71 3.41
C GLY A 71 -12.42 -3.89 3.13
N GLY A 72 -12.27 -4.32 1.87
CA GLY A 72 -11.51 -5.50 1.45
C GLY A 72 -10.07 -5.25 0.96
N GLY A 73 -9.52 -4.06 1.21
CA GLY A 73 -8.12 -3.73 0.94
C GLY A 73 -7.84 -3.02 -0.40
N GLY A 74 -8.83 -2.75 -1.24
CA GLY A 74 -8.63 -1.95 -2.46
C GLY A 74 -9.79 -0.97 -2.67
N GLY A 75 -9.52 0.34 -2.52
CA GLY A 75 -10.44 1.41 -2.91
C GLY A 75 -10.06 2.01 -4.27
N PRO A 76 -10.99 2.69 -4.99
CA PRO A 76 -10.64 3.51 -6.14
C PRO A 76 -9.79 4.70 -5.68
N GLY A 77 -8.48 4.47 -5.58
CA GLY A 77 -7.49 5.42 -5.08
C GLY A 77 -6.47 5.84 -6.14
N PRO A 78 -5.61 6.83 -5.84
CA PRO A 78 -4.59 7.37 -6.75
C PRO A 78 -3.38 6.46 -6.98
N GLY A 79 -3.47 5.18 -6.62
CA GLY A 79 -2.41 4.19 -6.79
C GLY A 79 -2.15 3.85 -8.27
N LEU A 80 -0.90 3.54 -8.59
CA LEU A 80 -0.53 2.98 -9.90
C LEU A 80 -1.25 1.65 -10.15
N ALA A 81 -1.92 1.54 -11.29
CA ALA A 81 -2.57 0.30 -11.73
C ALA A 81 -1.52 -0.72 -12.21
N LEU A 82 -0.86 -1.38 -11.25
CA LEU A 82 0.25 -2.31 -11.47
C LEU A 82 -0.15 -3.73 -11.07
N ALA A 83 0.11 -4.72 -11.92
CA ALA A 83 0.04 -6.15 -11.56
C ALA A 83 1.44 -6.79 -11.69
N GLY A 84 1.79 -7.74 -10.83
CA GLY A 84 3.12 -8.34 -10.84
C GLY A 84 3.28 -9.67 -10.12
N ASN A 85 4.30 -10.43 -10.49
CA ASN A 85 4.65 -11.73 -9.88
C ASN A 85 6.15 -11.87 -9.53
N GLY A 86 6.91 -10.79 -9.57
CA GLY A 86 8.37 -10.78 -9.37
C GLY A 86 9.24 -11.00 -10.60
N PHE A 87 8.69 -11.63 -11.63
CA PHE A 87 9.36 -11.83 -12.92
C PHE A 87 8.85 -10.82 -13.97
N LEU A 88 7.55 -10.52 -13.91
CA LEU A 88 6.83 -9.63 -14.78
C LEU A 88 6.14 -8.55 -13.95
N LEU A 89 6.19 -7.30 -14.43
CA LEU A 89 5.35 -6.21 -13.94
C LEU A 89 4.60 -5.56 -15.12
N LEU A 90 3.30 -5.35 -14.93
CA LEU A 90 2.40 -4.78 -15.94
C LEU A 90 1.85 -3.45 -15.44
N ASP A 91 2.35 -2.35 -16.00
CA ASP A 91 1.72 -1.04 -15.83
C ASP A 91 0.49 -0.98 -16.74
N VAL A 92 -0.69 -1.23 -16.17
CA VAL A 92 -1.95 -1.37 -16.92
C VAL A 92 -2.43 -0.03 -17.47
N ALA A 93 -2.09 1.08 -16.80
CA ALA A 93 -2.40 2.42 -17.27
C ALA A 93 -1.54 2.79 -18.48
N ALA A 94 -0.23 2.54 -18.42
CA ALA A 94 0.69 2.79 -19.52
C ALA A 94 0.69 1.68 -20.59
N GLY A 95 0.09 0.51 -20.31
CA GLY A 95 0.16 -0.68 -21.15
C GLY A 95 1.59 -1.18 -21.39
N ARG A 96 2.47 -1.03 -20.39
CA ARG A 96 3.91 -1.30 -20.49
C ARG A 96 4.28 -2.52 -19.66
N LEU A 97 5.04 -3.44 -20.26
CA LEU A 97 5.62 -4.59 -19.58
C LEU A 97 7.03 -4.27 -19.09
N TRP A 98 7.35 -4.73 -17.89
CA TRP A 98 8.69 -4.79 -17.34
C TRP A 98 9.04 -6.23 -17.01
N VAL A 99 10.29 -6.62 -17.23
CA VAL A 99 10.76 -7.99 -17.06
C VAL A 99 12.07 -8.05 -16.28
N SER A 100 12.22 -9.05 -15.42
CA SER A 100 13.49 -9.38 -14.77
C SER A 100 14.30 -10.31 -15.67
N ALA A 101 15.63 -10.10 -15.76
CA ALA A 101 16.49 -11.01 -16.53
C ALA A 101 16.57 -12.39 -15.85
N ALA A 102 16.58 -13.47 -16.64
CA ALA A 102 16.70 -14.81 -16.07
C ALA A 102 18.07 -14.99 -15.38
N GLY A 103 18.12 -15.83 -14.35
CA GLY A 103 19.35 -16.06 -13.56
C GLY A 103 19.78 -14.87 -12.68
N SER A 104 19.22 -13.67 -12.90
CA SER A 104 19.38 -12.56 -11.96
C SER A 104 18.44 -12.81 -10.78
N GLY A 105 18.90 -13.54 -9.77
CA GLY A 105 18.20 -13.74 -8.49
C GLY A 105 18.01 -12.42 -7.74
N GLY A 106 17.19 -11.51 -8.29
CA GLY A 106 16.97 -10.15 -7.79
C GLY A 106 17.60 -9.02 -8.62
N GLY A 107 17.87 -9.20 -9.91
CA GLY A 107 18.28 -8.08 -10.79
C GLY A 107 17.16 -7.06 -11.03
N PRO A 108 17.46 -5.81 -11.45
CA PRO A 108 16.45 -4.79 -11.65
C PRO A 108 15.55 -5.15 -12.84
N ALA A 109 14.24 -5.00 -12.67
CA ALA A 109 13.29 -5.17 -13.77
C ALA A 109 13.52 -4.10 -14.85
N LEU A 110 13.53 -4.52 -16.10
CA LEU A 110 13.80 -3.70 -17.28
C LEU A 110 12.49 -3.32 -17.97
N ALA A 111 12.31 -2.04 -18.26
CA ALA A 111 11.19 -1.58 -19.08
C ALA A 111 11.33 -2.11 -20.51
N THR A 112 10.22 -2.57 -21.08
CA THR A 112 10.17 -3.06 -22.46
C THR A 112 9.37 -2.09 -23.34
N GLU A 113 9.69 -2.09 -24.64
CA GLU A 113 8.89 -1.41 -25.67
C GLU A 113 7.76 -2.31 -26.20
N TYR A 114 7.63 -3.53 -25.67
CA TYR A 114 6.59 -4.46 -26.08
C TYR A 114 5.21 -4.00 -25.55
N PRO A 115 4.19 -3.82 -26.41
CA PRO A 115 2.86 -3.44 -25.98
C PRO A 115 2.15 -4.65 -25.36
N ALA A 116 2.17 -4.74 -24.03
CA ALA A 116 1.77 -5.95 -23.31
C ALA A 116 0.27 -6.26 -23.36
N LEU A 117 -0.57 -5.22 -23.42
CA LEU A 117 -2.02 -5.35 -23.30
C LEU A 117 -2.70 -5.02 -24.61
N VAL A 118 -3.69 -5.83 -24.97
CA VAL A 118 -4.66 -5.47 -25.99
C VAL A 118 -5.34 -4.17 -25.58
N ARG A 119 -5.38 -3.20 -26.50
CA ARG A 119 -6.18 -1.98 -26.32
C ARG A 119 -7.35 -2.02 -27.28
N LEU A 120 -8.54 -1.86 -26.72
CA LEU A 120 -9.77 -1.71 -27.49
C LEU A 120 -10.10 -0.24 -27.67
N ARG A 121 -10.19 0.20 -28.93
CA ARG A 121 -10.68 1.51 -29.30
C ARG A 121 -12.10 1.39 -29.84
N ALA A 122 -13.06 2.08 -29.22
CA ALA A 122 -14.43 2.08 -29.70
C ALA A 122 -14.55 2.88 -31.02
N LEU A 123 -15.25 2.31 -31.98
CA LEU A 123 -15.56 2.96 -33.26
C LEU A 123 -16.89 3.72 -33.12
N GLY A 124 -16.84 5.05 -33.24
CA GLY A 124 -18.04 5.90 -33.17
C GLY A 124 -18.50 6.30 -31.75
N GLY A 125 -17.67 6.11 -30.72
CA GLY A 125 -17.97 6.57 -29.36
C GLY A 125 -18.04 8.10 -29.25
N ARG A 126 -19.07 8.62 -28.58
CA ARG A 126 -19.29 10.07 -28.37
C ARG A 126 -18.70 10.59 -27.05
N GLY A 127 -18.51 9.69 -26.09
CA GLY A 127 -17.93 9.98 -24.78
C GLY A 127 -17.46 8.71 -24.10
N GLU A 128 -16.40 8.81 -23.30
CA GLU A 128 -15.82 7.70 -22.55
C GLU A 128 -15.54 8.13 -21.10
N ALA A 129 -15.87 7.27 -20.15
CA ALA A 129 -15.46 7.41 -18.75
C ALA A 129 -14.77 6.11 -18.32
N ARG A 130 -13.73 6.23 -17.49
CA ARG A 130 -12.92 5.07 -17.07
C ARG A 130 -12.51 5.14 -15.61
N ALA A 131 -12.36 3.97 -15.00
CA ALA A 131 -11.79 3.78 -13.67
C ALA A 131 -10.90 2.54 -13.66
N ALA A 132 -9.93 2.51 -12.75
CA ALA A 132 -9.10 1.36 -12.47
C ALA A 132 -9.01 1.14 -10.96
N LEU A 133 -8.83 -0.12 -10.58
CA LEU A 133 -8.70 -0.57 -9.20
C LEU A 133 -7.64 -1.68 -9.13
N ALA A 134 -6.71 -1.56 -8.20
CA ALA A 134 -5.88 -2.69 -7.78
C ALA A 134 -6.64 -3.50 -6.73
N ALA A 135 -7.04 -4.72 -7.09
CA ALA A 135 -7.70 -5.66 -6.20
C ALA A 135 -6.62 -6.50 -5.48
N LEU A 136 -6.13 -5.98 -4.35
CA LEU A 136 -4.88 -6.46 -3.74
C LEU A 136 -4.93 -7.94 -3.35
N ARG A 137 -6.02 -8.39 -2.72
CA ARG A 137 -6.24 -9.80 -2.34
C ARG A 137 -6.35 -10.75 -3.52
N ASP A 138 -6.76 -10.23 -4.67
CA ASP A 138 -6.94 -11.02 -5.89
C ASP A 138 -5.69 -10.99 -6.78
N GLY A 139 -4.67 -10.20 -6.42
CA GLY A 139 -3.47 -10.04 -7.25
C GLY A 139 -3.70 -9.30 -8.56
N ALA A 140 -4.87 -8.67 -8.74
CA ALA A 140 -5.38 -8.27 -10.04
C ALA A 140 -5.56 -6.76 -10.17
N VAL A 141 -5.47 -6.26 -11.41
CA VAL A 141 -5.90 -4.90 -11.75
C VAL A 141 -7.17 -4.98 -12.58
N ARG A 142 -8.23 -4.34 -12.08
CA ARG A 142 -9.53 -4.26 -12.76
C ARG A 142 -9.70 -2.87 -13.36
N ARG A 143 -10.03 -2.80 -14.64
CA ARG A 143 -10.34 -1.57 -15.36
C ARG A 143 -11.75 -1.64 -15.91
N VAL A 144 -12.51 -0.57 -15.72
CA VAL A 144 -13.85 -0.42 -16.28
C VAL A 144 -13.86 0.82 -17.15
N ARG A 145 -14.39 0.68 -18.36
CA ARG A 145 -14.61 1.78 -19.31
C ARG A 145 -16.07 1.75 -19.75
N CYS A 146 -16.75 2.88 -19.66
CA CYS A 146 -18.08 3.08 -20.20
C CYS A 146 -17.97 3.96 -21.44
N VAL A 147 -18.47 3.45 -22.57
CA VAL A 147 -18.45 4.15 -23.86
C VAL A 147 -19.88 4.46 -24.26
N GLN A 148 -20.17 5.74 -24.48
CA GLN A 148 -21.45 6.19 -25.02
C GLN A 148 -21.47 6.02 -26.54
N THR A 149 -22.36 5.16 -27.04
CA THR A 149 -22.48 4.84 -28.48
C THR A 149 -23.70 5.51 -29.13
N GLY A 150 -24.69 5.94 -28.34
CA GLY A 150 -25.90 6.63 -28.79
C GLY A 150 -25.97 8.13 -28.42
N PRO A 151 -26.92 8.89 -29.00
CA PRO A 151 -27.18 10.28 -28.64
C PRO A 151 -27.94 10.44 -27.31
N GLY A 152 -28.51 9.37 -26.77
CA GLY A 152 -29.28 9.40 -25.52
C GLY A 152 -28.39 9.64 -24.30
N ALA A 153 -28.99 10.23 -23.26
CA ALA A 153 -28.31 10.68 -22.04
C ALA A 153 -28.37 9.67 -20.88
N GLY A 154 -29.02 8.51 -21.08
CA GLY A 154 -29.22 7.49 -20.05
C GLY A 154 -28.07 6.49 -19.93
N ALA A 155 -27.92 5.86 -18.76
CA ALA A 155 -26.91 4.81 -18.52
C ALA A 155 -27.12 3.56 -19.40
N GLY A 156 -28.35 3.31 -19.87
CA GLY A 156 -28.70 2.19 -20.78
C GLY A 156 -28.19 2.35 -22.21
N ASP A 157 -27.71 3.55 -22.60
CA ASP A 157 -27.13 3.84 -23.92
C ASP A 157 -25.60 3.69 -23.94
N CYS A 158 -25.02 3.11 -22.88
CA CYS A 158 -23.58 2.93 -22.74
C CYS A 158 -23.18 1.47 -22.83
N VAL A 159 -22.08 1.22 -23.55
CA VAL A 159 -21.41 -0.08 -23.59
C VAL A 159 -20.36 -0.13 -22.50
N THR A 160 -20.33 -1.21 -21.71
CA THR A 160 -19.36 -1.37 -20.63
C THR A 160 -18.27 -2.34 -21.05
N VAL A 161 -17.01 -1.91 -20.98
CA VAL A 161 -15.81 -2.74 -21.19
C VAL A 161 -15.15 -2.95 -19.83
N ARG A 162 -15.08 -4.20 -19.38
CA ARG A 162 -14.37 -4.63 -18.17
C ARG A 162 -13.13 -5.41 -18.56
N GLU A 163 -12.02 -5.04 -17.94
CA GLU A 163 -10.73 -5.69 -18.16
C GLU A 163 -10.16 -6.10 -16.80
N GLU A 164 -9.66 -7.32 -16.71
CA GLU A 164 -8.97 -7.85 -15.54
C GLU A 164 -7.60 -8.34 -15.98
N VAL A 165 -6.54 -7.78 -15.39
CA VAL A 165 -5.15 -8.07 -15.73
C VAL A 165 -4.47 -8.68 -14.52
N VAL A 166 -3.83 -9.83 -14.73
CA VAL A 166 -3.07 -10.56 -13.70
C VAL A 166 -1.72 -10.97 -14.25
N ALA A 167 -0.67 -10.84 -13.44
CA ALA A 167 0.59 -11.55 -13.64
C ALA A 167 0.54 -12.80 -12.76
N HIS A 168 0.56 -13.98 -13.37
CA HIS A 168 0.23 -15.22 -12.68
C HIS A 168 1.26 -15.52 -11.58
N ARG A 169 0.81 -15.91 -10.38
CA ARG A 169 1.66 -15.87 -9.17
C ARG A 169 2.57 -17.09 -9.05
N SER A 170 2.03 -18.27 -9.34
CA SER A 170 2.73 -19.56 -9.38
C SER A 170 3.32 -19.91 -10.74
N ARG A 171 3.10 -19.06 -11.77
CA ARG A 171 3.60 -19.28 -13.14
C ARG A 171 4.43 -18.07 -13.56
N PRO A 172 5.76 -18.13 -13.42
CA PRO A 172 6.66 -16.98 -13.61
C PRO A 172 6.49 -16.24 -14.93
N HIS A 173 6.22 -16.98 -16.01
CA HIS A 173 6.22 -16.47 -17.37
C HIS A 173 4.83 -16.02 -17.87
N LEU A 174 3.76 -16.26 -17.11
CA LEU A 174 2.40 -16.08 -17.59
C LEU A 174 1.78 -14.78 -17.08
N TYR A 175 1.15 -14.04 -17.98
CA TYR A 175 0.14 -13.04 -17.62
C TYR A 175 -1.13 -13.20 -18.45
N LEU A 176 -2.26 -12.77 -17.89
CA LEU A 176 -3.57 -12.87 -18.50
C LEU A 176 -4.24 -11.51 -18.57
N GLN A 177 -4.97 -11.26 -19.65
CA GLN A 177 -5.89 -10.14 -19.80
C GLN A 177 -7.26 -10.68 -20.19
N ARG A 178 -8.20 -10.66 -19.26
CA ARG A 178 -9.61 -10.98 -19.51
C ARG A 178 -10.35 -9.73 -19.95
N ILE A 179 -11.10 -9.83 -21.04
CA ILE A 179 -11.82 -8.72 -21.67
C ILE A 179 -13.30 -9.10 -21.76
N ARG A 180 -14.16 -8.36 -21.06
CA ARG A 180 -15.61 -8.52 -21.10
C ARG A 180 -16.27 -7.25 -21.59
N ILE A 181 -17.03 -7.35 -22.68
CA ILE A 181 -17.80 -6.23 -23.23
C ILE A 181 -19.28 -6.56 -23.08
N ALA A 182 -20.02 -5.72 -22.37
CA ALA A 182 -21.47 -5.82 -22.24
C ALA A 182 -22.13 -4.70 -23.06
N ASN A 183 -22.96 -5.08 -24.03
CA ASN A 183 -23.71 -4.15 -24.86
C ASN A 183 -25.21 -4.20 -24.54
N PRO A 184 -25.70 -3.37 -23.60
CA PRO A 184 -27.12 -3.30 -23.28
C PRO A 184 -27.92 -2.50 -24.31
N THR A 185 -27.29 -1.93 -25.33
CA THR A 185 -27.94 -1.03 -26.29
C THR A 185 -28.67 -1.79 -27.40
N GLU A 186 -29.49 -1.08 -28.18
CA GLU A 186 -30.17 -1.61 -29.38
C GLU A 186 -29.27 -1.60 -30.64
N ARG A 187 -28.00 -1.22 -30.52
CA ARG A 187 -27.09 -1.03 -31.65
C ARG A 187 -25.89 -1.95 -31.54
N VAL A 188 -25.29 -2.30 -32.68
CA VAL A 188 -24.00 -3.01 -32.69
C VAL A 188 -22.91 -2.09 -32.15
N ALA A 189 -22.14 -2.58 -31.19
CA ALA A 189 -20.94 -1.90 -30.71
C ALA A 189 -19.72 -2.49 -31.41
N ALA A 190 -18.89 -1.65 -32.03
CA ALA A 190 -17.69 -2.08 -32.74
C ALA A 190 -16.43 -1.51 -32.07
N PHE A 191 -15.43 -2.38 -31.90
CA PHE A 191 -14.14 -2.04 -31.34
C PHE A 191 -13.02 -2.48 -32.26
N GLU A 192 -12.01 -1.64 -32.41
CA GLU A 192 -10.75 -1.99 -33.02
C GLU A 192 -9.78 -2.43 -31.92
N ALA A 193 -9.25 -3.64 -32.07
CA ALA A 193 -8.26 -4.19 -31.16
C ALA A 193 -6.87 -3.98 -31.73
N SER A 194 -6.05 -3.17 -31.04
CA SER A 194 -4.62 -3.16 -31.31
C SER A 194 -4.00 -4.35 -30.57
N ALA A 195 -3.50 -5.34 -31.32
CA ALA A 195 -2.85 -6.48 -30.72
C ALA A 195 -1.51 -6.07 -30.08
N PRO A 196 -1.08 -6.79 -29.03
CA PRO A 196 0.33 -6.85 -28.65
C PRO A 196 1.13 -7.14 -29.93
N ALA A 197 1.93 -6.17 -30.39
CA ALA A 197 2.77 -6.20 -31.60
C ALA A 197 2.16 -5.80 -32.97
N SER A 198 0.97 -5.16 -33.04
CA SER A 198 0.38 -4.79 -34.35
C SER A 198 0.86 -3.49 -35.01
N ALA A 199 1.97 -2.88 -34.59
CA ALA A 199 2.54 -1.71 -35.25
C ALA A 199 4.03 -1.92 -35.59
N PRO A 200 4.37 -2.26 -36.85
CA PRO A 200 5.73 -2.12 -37.34
C PRO A 200 5.97 -0.63 -37.59
N SER A 201 6.40 0.12 -36.57
CA SER A 201 7.11 1.36 -36.83
C SER A 201 8.47 0.99 -37.43
N LEU A 202 8.89 1.64 -38.53
CA LEU A 202 10.29 1.56 -38.98
C LEU A 202 11.21 1.79 -37.75
N GLY A 203 12.02 0.79 -37.39
CA GLY A 203 12.83 0.80 -36.17
C GLY A 203 12.33 -0.05 -34.99
N ALA A 204 11.27 -0.85 -35.16
CA ALA A 204 10.74 -1.71 -34.09
C ALA A 204 11.79 -2.73 -33.58
N ARG A 205 12.05 -2.74 -32.27
CA ARG A 205 12.99 -3.67 -31.59
C ARG A 205 12.51 -5.12 -31.49
N PHE A 206 11.28 -5.40 -31.94
CA PHE A 206 10.65 -6.72 -31.85
C PHE A 206 10.20 -7.21 -33.23
N ALA A 207 10.64 -8.42 -33.59
CA ALA A 207 10.16 -9.14 -34.78
C ALA A 207 9.04 -10.10 -34.36
N THR A 208 7.91 -10.10 -35.08
CA THR A 208 6.74 -10.92 -34.74
C THR A 208 6.36 -11.84 -35.89
N SER A 209 6.17 -13.13 -35.58
CA SER A 209 5.65 -14.14 -36.50
C SER A 209 4.31 -14.70 -36.00
N LEU A 210 3.54 -15.30 -36.90
CA LEU A 210 2.34 -16.05 -36.55
C LEU A 210 2.69 -17.53 -36.48
N GLU A 211 2.53 -18.13 -35.31
CA GLU A 211 2.65 -19.57 -35.12
C GLU A 211 1.27 -20.23 -35.28
N LYS A 212 1.25 -21.33 -36.02
CA LYS A 212 0.08 -22.19 -36.16
C LYS A 212 0.51 -23.61 -35.81
N VAL A 213 -0.11 -24.18 -34.79
CA VAL A 213 0.11 -25.57 -34.38
C VAL A 213 -1.27 -26.19 -34.22
N GLU A 214 -1.58 -27.17 -35.06
CA GLU A 214 -2.92 -27.77 -35.17
C GLU A 214 -3.99 -26.68 -35.43
N GLU A 215 -5.05 -26.61 -34.62
CA GLU A 215 -6.10 -25.59 -34.70
C GLU A 215 -5.77 -24.31 -33.90
N ARG A 216 -4.61 -24.26 -33.24
CA ARG A 216 -4.23 -23.17 -32.34
C ARG A 216 -3.32 -22.17 -33.03
N GLN A 217 -3.59 -20.88 -32.79
CA GLN A 217 -2.82 -19.79 -33.38
C GLN A 217 -2.43 -18.78 -32.31
N PHE A 218 -1.15 -18.38 -32.31
CA PHE A 218 -0.62 -17.36 -31.42
C PHE A 218 0.49 -16.57 -32.12
N LEU A 219 0.78 -15.38 -31.61
CA LEU A 219 1.85 -14.52 -32.10
C LEU A 219 3.12 -14.79 -31.31
N LEU A 220 4.25 -14.92 -31.99
CA LEU A 220 5.56 -15.09 -31.38
C LEU A 220 6.42 -13.86 -31.69
N SER A 221 6.70 -13.06 -30.67
CA SER A 221 7.49 -11.83 -30.77
C SER A 221 8.86 -12.02 -30.11
N SER A 222 9.94 -11.68 -30.81
CA SER A 222 11.32 -11.75 -30.30
C SER A 222 11.96 -10.36 -30.32
N GLY A 223 12.61 -9.96 -29.24
CA GLY A 223 13.29 -8.66 -29.16
C GLY A 223 14.49 -8.66 -28.23
N ARG A 224 15.22 -7.54 -28.24
CA ARG A 224 16.45 -7.33 -27.47
C ARG A 224 16.28 -6.17 -26.50
N LEU A 225 16.69 -6.39 -25.26
CA LEU A 225 16.72 -5.39 -24.19
C LEU A 225 18.18 -4.99 -23.95
N LEU A 226 18.47 -3.70 -24.08
CA LEU A 226 19.81 -3.15 -23.90
C LEU A 226 20.03 -2.84 -22.42
N LEU A 227 21.20 -3.24 -21.90
CA LEU A 227 21.61 -2.93 -20.54
C LEU A 227 22.45 -1.65 -20.54
N ALA A 228 22.11 -0.70 -19.69
CA ALA A 228 22.87 0.55 -19.58
C ALA A 228 24.30 0.25 -19.11
N GLY A 229 25.30 0.74 -19.87
CA GLY A 229 26.72 0.61 -19.50
C GLY A 229 27.33 -0.79 -19.66
N SER A 230 26.65 -1.72 -20.34
CA SER A 230 27.15 -3.08 -20.60
C SER A 230 27.05 -3.45 -22.08
N PRO A 231 28.05 -4.16 -22.65
CA PRO A 231 27.97 -4.69 -24.01
C PRO A 231 27.06 -5.93 -24.12
N LYS A 232 26.62 -6.48 -22.99
CA LYS A 232 25.70 -7.63 -22.94
C LYS A 232 24.27 -7.18 -23.18
N VAL A 233 23.47 -8.10 -23.71
CA VAL A 233 22.05 -7.88 -23.98
C VAL A 233 21.20 -8.96 -23.32
N VAL A 234 19.97 -8.61 -22.98
CA VAL A 234 18.95 -9.57 -22.53
C VAL A 234 18.00 -9.82 -23.68
N LEU A 235 17.77 -11.09 -24.01
CA LEU A 235 16.79 -11.49 -25.01
C LEU A 235 15.44 -11.68 -24.37
N MET A 236 14.39 -11.36 -25.14
CA MET A 236 13.01 -11.53 -24.71
C MET A 236 12.20 -12.15 -25.83
N VAL A 237 11.42 -13.17 -25.50
CA VAL A 237 10.46 -13.81 -26.39
C VAL A 237 9.09 -13.79 -25.72
N VAL A 238 8.07 -13.39 -26.48
CA VAL A 238 6.68 -13.37 -26.03
C VAL A 238 5.83 -14.21 -26.97
N ALA A 239 5.14 -15.21 -26.43
CA ALA A 239 4.09 -15.93 -27.13
C ALA A 239 2.74 -15.42 -26.61
N ALA A 240 1.90 -14.83 -27.47
CA ALA A 240 0.63 -14.21 -27.07
C ALA A 240 -0.54 -14.72 -27.91
N LYS A 241 -1.65 -15.07 -27.25
CA LYS A 241 -2.88 -15.50 -27.92
C LYS A 241 -3.34 -14.40 -28.86
N LYS A 242 -3.59 -14.75 -30.12
CA LYS A 242 -4.06 -13.78 -31.11
C LYS A 242 -5.52 -13.44 -30.85
N LEU A 243 -5.81 -12.15 -30.70
CA LEU A 243 -7.18 -11.62 -30.72
C LEU A 243 -7.57 -11.19 -32.13
N VAL A 244 -8.87 -11.24 -32.45
CA VAL A 244 -9.42 -10.65 -33.68
C VAL A 244 -9.16 -9.13 -33.71
N SER A 245 -8.84 -8.59 -34.88
CA SER A 245 -8.51 -7.16 -35.05
C SER A 245 -9.71 -6.23 -34.87
N ARG A 246 -10.92 -6.75 -35.09
CA ARG A 246 -12.18 -6.04 -34.89
C ARG A 246 -13.14 -6.92 -34.10
N VAL A 247 -13.64 -6.38 -33.00
CA VAL A 247 -14.66 -7.01 -32.16
C VAL A 247 -15.99 -6.31 -32.43
N GLN A 248 -17.00 -7.08 -32.79
CA GLN A 248 -18.37 -6.59 -32.94
C GLN A 248 -19.26 -7.27 -31.91
N VAL A 249 -19.97 -6.48 -31.12
CA VAL A 249 -20.87 -6.97 -30.07
C VAL A 249 -22.28 -6.59 -30.46
N ALA A 250 -23.13 -7.61 -30.67
CA ALA A 250 -24.52 -7.44 -31.05
C ALA A 250 -25.33 -6.69 -29.97
N PRO A 251 -26.51 -6.13 -30.32
CA PRO A 251 -27.45 -5.58 -29.35
C PRO A 251 -27.81 -6.61 -28.28
N LYS A 252 -27.98 -6.15 -27.02
CA LYS A 252 -28.37 -6.98 -25.87
C LYS A 252 -27.48 -8.21 -25.62
N SER A 253 -26.23 -8.19 -26.08
CA SER A 253 -25.32 -9.32 -25.93
C SER A 253 -24.04 -8.94 -25.20
N HIS A 254 -23.19 -9.95 -24.99
CA HIS A 254 -21.87 -9.78 -24.39
C HIS A 254 -20.80 -10.48 -25.24
N PHE A 255 -19.57 -10.04 -25.05
CA PHE A 255 -18.36 -10.66 -25.57
C PHE A 255 -17.42 -10.93 -24.40
N ASP A 256 -16.88 -12.13 -24.30
CA ASP A 256 -15.88 -12.53 -23.32
C ASP A 256 -14.73 -13.22 -24.04
N GLU A 257 -13.51 -12.77 -23.76
CA GLU A 257 -12.31 -13.35 -24.32
C GLU A 257 -11.14 -13.12 -23.37
N THR A 258 -10.27 -14.12 -23.24
CA THR A 258 -9.07 -14.01 -22.42
C THR A 258 -7.82 -14.20 -23.27
N VAL A 259 -6.96 -13.18 -23.23
CA VAL A 259 -5.66 -13.17 -23.91
C VAL A 259 -4.62 -13.68 -22.94
N LEU A 260 -3.99 -14.80 -23.32
CA LEU A 260 -2.88 -15.43 -22.59
C LEU A 260 -1.57 -14.98 -23.21
N SER A 261 -0.58 -14.67 -22.39
CA SER A 261 0.75 -14.28 -22.85
C SER A 261 1.84 -14.91 -21.98
N VAL A 262 2.76 -15.61 -22.63
CA VAL A 262 3.94 -16.24 -22.03
C VAL A 262 5.19 -15.44 -22.38
N VAL A 263 6.01 -15.09 -21.39
CA VAL A 263 7.19 -14.25 -21.53
C VAL A 263 8.43 -14.96 -20.98
N TYR A 264 9.38 -15.20 -21.87
CA TYR A 264 10.70 -15.72 -21.53
C TYR A 264 11.78 -14.67 -21.75
N THR A 265 12.74 -14.63 -20.84
CA THR A 265 13.92 -13.76 -20.91
C THR A 265 15.20 -14.57 -20.73
N SER A 266 16.29 -14.16 -21.37
CA SER A 266 17.61 -14.76 -21.09
C SER A 266 18.28 -14.11 -19.88
N GLU A 267 19.36 -14.75 -19.41
CA GLU A 267 20.41 -14.04 -18.67
C GLU A 267 21.11 -13.00 -19.59
N PRO A 268 21.89 -12.06 -19.04
CA PRO A 268 22.71 -11.16 -19.84
C PRO A 268 23.76 -11.93 -20.66
N ILE A 269 23.62 -11.93 -21.99
CA ILE A 269 24.50 -12.65 -22.91
C ILE A 269 25.29 -11.73 -23.82
N GLU A 270 26.36 -12.26 -24.40
CA GLU A 270 27.09 -11.61 -25.49
C GLU A 270 26.36 -11.76 -26.83
N VAL A 271 26.62 -10.82 -27.74
CA VAL A 271 26.02 -10.75 -29.08
C VAL A 271 26.33 -12.01 -29.93
N SER A 272 27.41 -12.73 -29.63
CA SER A 272 27.80 -13.97 -30.32
C SER A 272 26.80 -15.12 -30.11
N ARG A 273 26.08 -15.16 -28.98
CA ARG A 273 25.17 -16.26 -28.60
C ARG A 273 23.71 -15.99 -28.94
N LEU A 274 23.41 -14.94 -29.71
CA LEU A 274 22.05 -14.47 -29.95
C LEU A 274 21.15 -15.54 -30.57
N GLU A 275 21.60 -16.19 -31.65
CA GLU A 275 20.76 -17.09 -32.43
C GLU A 275 20.43 -18.38 -31.66
N GLU A 276 21.45 -18.97 -31.04
CA GLU A 276 21.28 -20.15 -30.18
C GLU A 276 20.30 -19.85 -29.02
N THR A 277 20.47 -18.70 -28.37
CA THR A 277 19.65 -18.32 -27.22
C THR A 277 18.21 -17.99 -27.64
N PHE A 278 18.00 -17.26 -28.74
CA PHE A 278 16.66 -17.02 -29.27
C PHE A 278 15.96 -18.32 -29.64
N SER A 279 16.66 -19.27 -30.27
CA SER A 279 16.10 -20.58 -30.61
C SER A 279 15.57 -21.30 -29.36
N LYS A 280 16.39 -21.41 -28.31
CA LYS A 280 15.98 -22.03 -27.03
C LYS A 280 14.79 -21.32 -26.37
N LEU A 281 14.80 -19.98 -26.34
CA LEU A 281 13.70 -19.20 -25.75
C LEU A 281 12.41 -19.33 -26.55
N ARG A 282 12.47 -19.36 -27.88
CA ARG A 282 11.30 -19.55 -28.75
C ARG A 282 10.66 -20.90 -28.54
N GLU A 283 11.46 -21.97 -28.49
CA GLU A 283 10.95 -23.32 -28.20
C GLU A 283 10.32 -23.40 -26.82
N SER A 284 10.94 -22.79 -25.80
CA SER A 284 10.39 -22.76 -24.43
C SER A 284 9.06 -21.99 -24.36
N ALA A 285 9.01 -20.79 -24.95
CA ALA A 285 7.80 -19.97 -24.99
C ALA A 285 6.67 -20.65 -25.78
N LYS A 286 7.01 -21.32 -26.89
CA LYS A 286 6.05 -22.07 -27.71
C LYS A 286 5.49 -23.26 -26.94
N LYS A 287 6.34 -24.04 -26.27
CA LYS A 287 5.94 -25.19 -25.45
C LYS A 287 4.98 -24.76 -24.33
N GLU A 288 5.38 -23.80 -23.50
CA GLU A 288 4.54 -23.34 -22.39
C GLU A 288 3.24 -22.68 -22.90
N MET A 289 3.28 -21.91 -23.99
CA MET A 289 2.07 -21.34 -24.59
C MET A 289 1.06 -22.42 -25.00
N LEU A 290 1.54 -23.50 -25.62
CA LEU A 290 0.68 -24.62 -26.01
C LEU A 290 0.09 -25.33 -24.79
N GLU A 291 0.86 -25.49 -23.72
CA GLU A 291 0.41 -26.07 -22.44
C GLU A 291 -0.67 -25.20 -21.79
N VAL A 292 -0.44 -23.89 -21.62
CA VAL A 292 -1.42 -22.99 -20.97
C VAL A 292 -2.69 -22.80 -21.79
N MET A 293 -2.62 -22.92 -23.13
CA MET A 293 -3.81 -22.93 -23.99
C MET A 293 -4.67 -24.19 -23.84
N GLN A 294 -4.14 -25.29 -23.26
CA GLN A 294 -4.93 -26.48 -22.92
C GLN A 294 -5.66 -26.35 -21.58
N MET A 295 -5.20 -25.43 -20.72
CA MET A 295 -5.75 -25.25 -19.39
C MET A 295 -7.07 -24.48 -19.42
N GLY A 296 -7.93 -24.72 -18.41
CA GLY A 296 -9.09 -23.91 -18.16
C GLY A 296 -8.69 -22.49 -17.76
N VAL A 297 -9.22 -21.48 -18.44
CA VAL A 297 -8.96 -20.07 -18.10
C VAL A 297 -9.41 -19.76 -16.68
N GLU A 298 -10.55 -20.29 -16.25
CA GLU A 298 -11.04 -20.09 -14.89
C GLU A 298 -10.12 -20.74 -13.85
N ASP A 299 -9.54 -21.91 -14.14
CA ASP A 299 -8.58 -22.58 -13.26
C ASP A 299 -7.33 -21.71 -13.08
N LEU A 300 -6.82 -21.09 -14.14
CA LEU A 300 -5.67 -20.16 -14.07
C LEU A 300 -5.98 -18.94 -13.18
N PHE A 301 -7.18 -18.37 -13.30
CA PHE A 301 -7.57 -17.25 -12.43
C PHE A 301 -7.75 -17.70 -10.98
N GLN A 302 -8.36 -18.86 -10.74
CA GLN A 302 -8.54 -19.41 -9.39
C GLN A 302 -7.20 -19.75 -8.73
N GLU A 303 -6.28 -20.41 -9.44
CA GLU A 303 -4.93 -20.75 -8.96
C GLU A 303 -4.20 -19.46 -8.52
N HIS A 304 -4.22 -18.42 -9.36
CA HIS A 304 -3.64 -17.13 -9.04
C HIS A 304 -4.28 -16.45 -7.82
N GLN A 305 -5.62 -16.37 -7.79
CA GLN A 305 -6.35 -15.70 -6.71
C GLN A 305 -6.17 -16.41 -5.37
N GLN A 306 -6.21 -17.74 -5.35
CA GLN A 306 -5.97 -18.53 -4.15
C GLN A 306 -4.56 -18.26 -3.60
N THR A 307 -3.56 -18.26 -4.47
CA THR A 307 -2.17 -17.98 -4.08
C THR A 307 -2.03 -16.58 -3.45
N TRP A 308 -2.67 -15.56 -4.00
CA TRP A 308 -2.66 -14.20 -3.43
C TRP A 308 -3.45 -14.11 -2.13
N SER A 309 -4.60 -14.79 -2.04
CA SER A 309 -5.38 -14.88 -0.81
C SER A 309 -4.57 -15.49 0.33
N ASP A 310 -3.83 -16.57 0.04
CA ASP A 310 -2.97 -17.26 1.01
C ASP A 310 -1.83 -16.36 1.48
N LEU A 311 -1.23 -15.55 0.59
CA LEU A 311 -0.20 -14.58 0.96
C LEU A 311 -0.72 -13.48 1.90
N PHE A 312 -1.98 -13.05 1.75
CA PHE A 312 -2.62 -12.02 2.58
C PHE A 312 -3.28 -12.56 3.87
N ILE A 313 -3.15 -13.86 4.16
CA ILE A 313 -3.40 -14.41 5.50
C ILE A 313 -2.51 -13.66 6.49
N SER A 314 -1.23 -13.48 6.14
CA SER A 314 -0.29 -12.63 6.85
C SER A 314 -0.45 -11.17 6.43
N GLY A 315 -0.20 -10.24 7.35
CA GLY A 315 -0.21 -8.82 7.03
C GLY A 315 -0.43 -7.91 8.22
N VAL A 316 -0.55 -6.61 7.94
CA VAL A 316 -0.78 -5.56 8.94
C VAL A 316 -2.16 -4.96 8.71
N GLU A 317 -2.93 -4.77 9.77
CA GLU A 317 -4.25 -4.16 9.74
C GLU A 317 -4.30 -2.98 10.71
N MET A 318 -4.48 -1.77 10.16
CA MET A 318 -4.67 -0.56 10.96
C MET A 318 -6.12 -0.40 11.36
N ARG A 319 -6.39 -0.16 12.64
CA ARG A 319 -7.75 0.03 13.18
C ARG A 319 -8.00 1.47 13.61
N LYS A 320 -7.18 1.98 14.54
CA LYS A 320 -7.30 3.34 15.07
C LYS A 320 -5.92 4.00 15.03
N ILE A 321 -5.85 5.15 14.40
CA ILE A 321 -4.64 5.96 14.28
C ILE A 321 -4.86 7.25 15.05
N THR A 322 -3.93 7.60 15.91
CA THR A 322 -4.00 8.74 16.82
C THR A 322 -2.89 9.76 16.61
N ASP A 323 -1.80 9.39 15.92
CA ASP A 323 -0.72 10.29 15.53
C ASP A 323 -0.65 10.51 14.00
N SER A 324 0.17 11.48 13.58
CA SER A 324 0.33 11.87 12.17
C SER A 324 1.37 11.06 11.39
N HIS A 325 2.27 10.35 12.07
CA HIS A 325 3.40 9.64 11.46
C HIS A 325 3.09 8.18 11.17
N THR A 326 2.04 7.63 11.79
CA THR A 326 1.53 6.30 11.50
C THR A 326 0.85 6.24 10.13
N PRO A 327 1.25 5.31 9.25
CA PRO A 327 0.68 5.19 7.92
C PRO A 327 -0.78 4.72 7.96
N SER A 328 -1.58 5.20 7.00
CA SER A 328 -2.97 4.76 6.86
C SER A 328 -3.08 3.29 6.46
N SER A 329 -4.25 2.67 6.71
CA SER A 329 -4.54 1.30 6.25
C SER A 329 -4.36 1.13 4.73
N GLU A 330 -4.74 2.15 3.94
CA GLU A 330 -4.52 2.15 2.49
C GLU A 330 -3.02 2.17 2.15
N THR A 331 -2.24 3.02 2.82
CA THR A 331 -0.78 3.12 2.61
C THR A 331 -0.07 1.80 2.90
N VAL A 332 -0.40 1.15 4.01
CA VAL A 332 0.19 -0.13 4.41
C VAL A 332 -0.16 -1.22 3.40
N ASN A 333 -1.45 -1.38 3.06
CA ASN A 333 -1.91 -2.41 2.14
C ASN A 333 -1.36 -2.23 0.72
N MET A 334 -1.35 -1.00 0.20
CA MET A 334 -0.80 -0.71 -1.12
C MET A 334 0.72 -0.93 -1.17
N THR A 335 1.43 -0.53 -0.12
CA THR A 335 2.88 -0.78 -0.01
C THR A 335 3.18 -2.27 -0.02
N LEU A 336 2.48 -3.05 0.82
CA LEU A 336 2.61 -4.51 0.84
C LEU A 336 2.35 -5.07 -0.57
N TYR A 337 1.20 -4.76 -1.17
CA TYR A 337 0.85 -5.27 -2.50
C TYR A 337 1.92 -4.99 -3.57
N TYR A 338 2.43 -3.76 -3.67
CA TYR A 338 3.41 -3.41 -4.68
C TYR A 338 4.76 -4.10 -4.45
N VAL A 339 5.22 -4.13 -3.20
CA VAL A 339 6.48 -4.78 -2.84
C VAL A 339 6.41 -6.29 -3.09
N LEU A 340 5.28 -6.93 -2.78
CA LEU A 340 5.09 -8.36 -3.07
C LEU A 340 4.94 -8.62 -4.58
N SER A 341 4.34 -7.70 -5.33
CA SER A 341 4.20 -7.79 -6.79
C SER A 341 5.55 -7.76 -7.51
N SER A 342 6.57 -7.13 -6.93
CA SER A 342 7.94 -7.07 -7.47
C SER A 342 8.86 -8.19 -6.98
N MET A 343 8.33 -9.18 -6.25
CA MET A 343 9.13 -10.24 -5.64
C MET A 343 8.69 -11.63 -6.11
N PRO A 344 9.63 -12.53 -6.43
CA PRO A 344 9.31 -13.89 -6.85
C PRO A 344 8.77 -14.72 -5.68
N ALA A 345 8.14 -15.85 -5.99
CA ALA A 345 7.63 -16.81 -5.02
C ALA A 345 8.31 -18.19 -5.21
N PRO A 346 9.56 -18.38 -4.77
CA PRO A 346 10.31 -19.62 -5.00
C PRO A 346 9.63 -20.86 -4.42
N LEU A 347 8.94 -20.72 -3.27
CA LEU A 347 8.21 -21.81 -2.62
C LEU A 347 7.02 -22.35 -3.44
N LEU A 348 6.59 -21.63 -4.47
CA LEU A 348 5.53 -22.05 -5.39
C LEU A 348 6.09 -22.66 -6.68
N ASP A 349 7.41 -22.60 -6.89
CA ASP A 349 8.04 -23.17 -8.07
C ASP A 349 8.08 -24.71 -7.93
N PRO A 350 7.43 -25.47 -8.81
CA PRO A 350 7.47 -26.93 -8.74
C PRO A 350 8.87 -27.51 -9.03
N LEU A 351 9.79 -26.72 -9.59
CA LEU A 351 11.16 -27.14 -9.92
C LEU A 351 12.17 -26.94 -8.78
N ILE A 352 11.76 -26.34 -7.66
CA ILE A 352 12.64 -26.16 -6.50
C ILE A 352 13.07 -27.52 -5.93
N SER A 353 14.33 -27.64 -5.52
CA SER A 353 14.81 -28.84 -4.85
C SER A 353 14.13 -29.03 -3.48
N GLY A 354 13.97 -30.28 -3.03
CA GLY A 354 13.37 -30.57 -1.72
C GLY A 354 14.17 -29.93 -0.56
N GLU A 355 15.51 -29.96 -0.66
CA GLU A 355 16.41 -29.35 0.33
C GLU A 355 16.23 -27.82 0.41
N ASP A 356 16.20 -27.15 -0.75
CA ASP A 356 16.01 -25.69 -0.79
C ASP A 356 14.63 -25.30 -0.26
N ARG A 357 13.60 -26.10 -0.57
CA ARG A 357 12.25 -25.90 -0.05
C ARG A 357 12.21 -26.01 1.47
N GLU A 358 12.74 -27.10 2.03
CA GLU A 358 12.81 -27.31 3.48
C GLU A 358 13.56 -26.17 4.18
N LYS A 359 14.67 -25.70 3.59
CA LYS A 359 15.45 -24.58 4.10
C LYS A 359 14.68 -23.26 4.11
N MET A 360 13.92 -22.97 3.04
CA MET A 360 13.09 -21.76 2.96
C MET A 360 11.91 -21.84 3.94
N GLU A 361 11.25 -23.00 4.04
CA GLU A 361 10.17 -23.24 5.00
C GLU A 361 10.67 -23.14 6.45
N ALA A 362 11.86 -23.69 6.75
CA ALA A 362 12.51 -23.52 8.04
C ALA A 362 12.77 -22.05 8.36
N SER A 363 13.27 -21.29 7.39
CA SER A 363 13.50 -19.84 7.55
C SER A 363 12.20 -19.07 7.82
N LEU A 364 11.06 -19.47 7.25
CA LEU A 364 9.76 -18.85 7.53
C LEU A 364 9.28 -19.13 8.95
N ASN A 365 9.43 -20.36 9.41
CA ASN A 365 8.99 -20.80 10.73
C ASN A 365 9.86 -20.23 11.84
N TYR A 366 11.15 -20.02 11.55
CA TYR A 366 12.14 -19.61 12.50
C TYR A 366 13.32 -18.93 11.77
N ALA A 367 13.33 -17.59 11.77
CA ALA A 367 14.43 -16.81 11.22
C ALA A 367 15.28 -16.24 12.35
N ASP A 368 16.33 -16.96 12.71
CA ASP A 368 17.20 -16.60 13.83
C ASP A 368 17.64 -15.13 13.79
N HIS A 369 17.49 -14.42 14.92
CA HIS A 369 17.80 -13.00 15.11
C HIS A 369 17.12 -11.99 14.14
N CYS A 370 16.06 -12.39 13.43
CA CYS A 370 15.25 -11.49 12.58
C CYS A 370 13.98 -11.04 13.31
N PHE A 371 13.65 -9.77 13.49
CA PHE A 371 14.24 -8.53 12.99
C PHE A 371 14.96 -7.79 14.12
N SER A 372 16.26 -7.51 13.97
CA SER A 372 17.07 -6.81 14.99
C SER A 372 17.07 -5.29 14.81
N GLY A 373 16.00 -4.63 15.24
CA GLY A 373 15.89 -3.17 15.14
C GLY A 373 14.60 -2.58 15.70
N HIS A 374 14.49 -1.25 15.61
CA HIS A 374 13.28 -0.53 15.98
C HIS A 374 12.15 -0.78 14.97
N ALA A 375 10.91 -0.73 15.47
CA ALA A 375 9.70 -0.83 14.67
C ALA A 375 9.74 0.13 13.46
N THR A 376 9.34 -0.36 12.29
CA THR A 376 9.32 0.40 11.03
C THR A 376 8.03 1.17 10.82
N MET A 377 7.05 1.08 11.73
CA MET A 377 5.76 1.75 11.63
C MET A 377 5.87 3.24 11.24
N HIS A 378 6.79 3.98 11.87
CA HIS A 378 7.00 5.41 11.61
C HIS A 378 8.08 5.72 10.55
N ALA A 379 8.59 4.70 9.84
CA ALA A 379 9.57 4.89 8.79
C ALA A 379 8.90 5.32 7.48
N GLU A 380 8.70 6.63 7.30
CA GLU A 380 8.00 7.20 6.13
C GLU A 380 8.61 6.79 4.78
N ASN A 381 9.93 6.54 4.73
CA ASN A 381 10.62 6.05 3.53
C ASN A 381 10.27 4.61 3.16
N LEU A 382 9.85 3.79 4.14
CA LEU A 382 9.40 2.43 3.96
C LEU A 382 7.89 2.34 3.71
N TRP A 383 7.13 3.34 4.19
CA TRP A 383 5.67 3.45 4.06
C TRP A 383 5.25 4.74 3.32
N PRO A 384 5.65 4.93 2.05
CA PRO A 384 5.39 6.19 1.36
C PRO A 384 3.90 6.39 1.09
N ALA A 385 3.39 7.59 1.35
CA ALA A 385 1.99 7.92 1.13
C ALA A 385 1.55 7.84 -0.34
N LYS A 386 2.48 7.98 -1.29
CA LYS A 386 2.20 7.96 -2.74
C LYS A 386 3.32 7.27 -3.51
N LEU A 387 2.92 6.39 -4.44
CA LEU A 387 3.79 5.73 -5.42
C LEU A 387 3.19 5.94 -6.80
N THR A 388 3.91 6.63 -7.69
CA THR A 388 3.39 7.10 -8.99
C THR A 388 4.03 6.43 -10.19
N SER A 389 5.11 5.68 -10.01
CA SER A 389 5.80 4.98 -11.12
C SER A 389 6.34 3.61 -10.71
N VAL A 390 6.48 2.72 -11.70
CA VAL A 390 7.07 1.39 -11.51
C VAL A 390 8.51 1.48 -10.97
N THR A 391 9.29 2.46 -11.41
CA THR A 391 10.65 2.68 -10.92
C THR A 391 10.71 2.99 -9.43
N GLN A 392 9.78 3.80 -8.90
CA GLN A 392 9.68 4.06 -7.46
C GLN A 392 9.33 2.79 -6.68
N ILE A 393 8.45 1.94 -7.23
CA ILE A 393 8.08 0.67 -6.61
C ILE A 393 9.27 -0.29 -6.56
N LEU A 394 10.04 -0.39 -7.64
CA LEU A 394 11.25 -1.21 -7.69
C LEU A 394 12.30 -0.71 -6.67
N GLN A 395 12.52 0.61 -6.59
CA GLN A 395 13.41 1.21 -5.59
C GLN A 395 12.95 0.94 -4.16
N LEU A 396 11.64 1.03 -3.90
CA LEU A 396 11.06 0.71 -2.60
C LEU A 396 11.26 -0.77 -2.26
N SER A 397 11.07 -1.68 -3.21
CA SER A 397 11.33 -3.11 -3.03
C SER A 397 12.79 -3.38 -2.70
N ASP A 398 13.73 -2.71 -3.36
CA ASP A 398 15.16 -2.79 -3.06
C ASP A 398 15.50 -2.27 -1.66
N LEU A 399 14.89 -1.14 -1.26
CA LEU A 399 15.04 -0.58 0.09
C LEU A 399 14.50 -1.53 1.17
N TRP A 400 13.37 -2.19 0.93
CA TRP A 400 12.82 -3.20 1.84
C TRP A 400 13.73 -4.40 1.99
N LYS A 401 14.22 -4.97 0.87
CA LYS A 401 15.20 -6.07 0.89
C LYS A 401 16.44 -5.68 1.68
N LEU A 402 17.00 -4.49 1.40
CA LEU A 402 18.19 -4.00 2.08
C LEU A 402 17.96 -3.82 3.58
N THR A 403 16.85 -3.20 3.96
CA THR A 403 16.47 -2.98 5.36
C THR A 403 16.39 -4.30 6.13
N LEU A 404 15.66 -5.26 5.59
CA LEU A 404 15.47 -6.56 6.23
C LEU A 404 16.78 -7.35 6.30
N GLN A 405 17.58 -7.36 5.23
CA GLN A 405 18.90 -8.02 5.23
C GLN A 405 19.85 -7.41 6.27
N LYS A 406 19.86 -6.09 6.43
CA LYS A 406 20.68 -5.40 7.44
C LYS A 406 20.21 -5.63 8.88
N ARG A 407 19.04 -6.22 9.06
CA ARG A 407 18.38 -6.46 10.36
C ARG A 407 18.21 -7.96 10.66
N GLY A 408 19.08 -8.80 10.11
CA GLY A 408 19.12 -10.25 10.37
C GLY A 408 18.19 -11.10 9.50
N CYS A 409 17.30 -10.50 8.71
CA CYS A 409 16.26 -11.22 7.97
C CYS A 409 16.72 -11.75 6.59
N LYS A 410 18.00 -12.10 6.43
CA LYS A 410 18.53 -12.56 5.13
C LYS A 410 17.85 -13.85 4.66
N GLY A 411 17.58 -14.79 5.57
CA GLY A 411 16.86 -16.04 5.27
C GLY A 411 15.44 -15.78 4.76
N LEU A 412 14.70 -14.88 5.41
CA LEU A 412 13.37 -14.47 4.97
C LEU A 412 13.41 -13.80 3.58
N VAL A 413 14.36 -12.90 3.33
CA VAL A 413 14.48 -12.27 2.01
C VAL A 413 14.82 -13.31 0.92
N ALA A 414 15.60 -14.33 1.24
CA ALA A 414 15.91 -15.43 0.33
C ALA A 414 14.70 -16.34 0.03
N ALA A 415 13.76 -16.47 0.97
CA ALA A 415 12.49 -17.18 0.77
C ALA A 415 11.49 -16.42 -0.14
N GLY A 416 11.89 -15.28 -0.71
CA GLY A 416 11.10 -14.51 -1.66
C GLY A 416 9.91 -13.84 -0.98
N VAL A 417 8.75 -13.87 -1.65
CA VAL A 417 7.57 -13.12 -1.23
C VAL A 417 7.04 -13.48 0.16
N HIS A 418 7.04 -14.76 0.54
CA HIS A 418 6.50 -15.21 1.82
C HIS A 418 7.35 -14.68 2.96
N GLY A 419 8.68 -14.78 2.83
CA GLY A 419 9.58 -14.27 3.85
C GLY A 419 9.63 -12.75 3.86
N LEU A 420 9.45 -12.08 2.71
CA LEU A 420 9.35 -10.63 2.69
C LEU A 420 8.09 -10.13 3.40
N MET A 421 6.93 -10.76 3.19
CA MET A 421 5.70 -10.47 3.95
C MET A 421 5.92 -10.65 5.45
N GLN A 422 6.45 -11.81 5.87
CA GLN A 422 6.80 -12.09 7.27
C GLN A 422 7.72 -11.01 7.85
N GLY A 423 8.82 -10.68 7.16
CA GLY A 423 9.78 -9.68 7.60
C GLY A 423 9.18 -8.27 7.70
N MET A 424 8.31 -7.88 6.77
CA MET A 424 7.59 -6.61 6.83
C MET A 424 6.65 -6.55 8.05
N VAL A 425 5.88 -7.61 8.31
CA VAL A 425 4.98 -7.71 9.47
C VAL A 425 5.75 -7.65 10.79
N LEU A 426 6.84 -8.43 10.91
CA LEU A 426 7.71 -8.40 12.09
C LEU A 426 8.30 -7.01 12.31
N SER A 427 8.85 -6.40 11.25
CA SER A 427 9.46 -5.08 11.33
C SER A 427 8.44 -4.00 11.72
N PHE A 428 7.18 -4.10 11.27
CA PHE A 428 6.17 -3.07 11.53
C PHE A 428 5.91 -2.90 13.02
N GLY A 429 5.73 -4.00 13.76
CA GLY A 429 5.50 -3.98 15.20
C GLY A 429 6.76 -4.00 16.06
N GLY A 430 7.96 -4.13 15.47
CA GLY A 430 9.18 -4.35 16.24
C GLY A 430 9.23 -5.74 16.88
N LEU A 431 8.74 -6.77 16.17
CA LEU A 431 8.89 -8.16 16.60
C LEU A 431 10.25 -8.71 16.16
N GLN A 432 10.80 -9.55 17.01
CA GLN A 432 12.10 -10.18 16.78
C GLN A 432 12.03 -11.66 17.16
N PHE A 433 12.52 -12.52 16.29
CA PHE A 433 12.94 -13.87 16.64
C PHE A 433 14.30 -13.81 17.33
N THR A 434 14.39 -14.48 18.46
CA THR A 434 15.63 -14.86 19.14
C THR A 434 15.80 -16.37 19.02
N GLU A 435 16.95 -16.90 19.43
CA GLU A 435 17.27 -18.35 19.44
C GLU A 435 16.12 -19.24 19.93
N ASN A 436 15.36 -18.80 20.94
CA ASN A 436 14.38 -19.64 21.62
C ASN A 436 12.95 -19.05 21.66
N HIS A 437 12.73 -17.79 21.27
CA HIS A 437 11.41 -17.16 21.40
C HIS A 437 11.16 -16.06 20.37
N LEU A 438 9.88 -15.76 20.15
CA LEU A 438 9.41 -14.55 19.49
C LEU A 438 9.17 -13.48 20.56
N GLN A 439 9.74 -12.30 20.40
CA GLN A 439 9.53 -11.17 21.30
C GLN A 439 8.90 -9.98 20.58
N PHE A 440 7.98 -9.29 21.26
CA PHE A 440 7.39 -8.04 20.79
C PHE A 440 8.04 -6.86 21.51
N GLN A 441 8.89 -6.12 20.80
CA GLN A 441 9.68 -5.02 21.34
C GLN A 441 9.25 -3.68 20.73
N ALA A 442 7.96 -3.36 20.88
CA ALA A 442 7.46 -2.04 20.52
C ALA A 442 7.87 -0.99 21.56
N ASP A 443 8.05 0.24 21.10
CA ASP A 443 8.18 1.41 21.96
C ASP A 443 6.83 1.67 22.66
N PRO A 444 6.78 1.74 24.00
CA PRO A 444 5.54 2.05 24.71
C PRO A 444 4.83 3.29 24.17
N ASP A 445 5.57 4.32 23.74
CA ASP A 445 5.00 5.58 23.24
C ASP A 445 4.11 5.38 22.02
N VAL A 446 4.24 4.27 21.26
CA VAL A 446 3.48 4.03 20.02
C VAL A 446 2.19 3.24 20.24
N LEU A 447 1.94 2.75 21.46
CA LEU A 447 0.81 1.88 21.78
C LEU A 447 -0.53 2.63 21.96
N HIS A 448 -0.52 3.95 21.77
CA HIS A 448 -1.74 4.76 21.68
C HIS A 448 -2.52 4.51 20.36
N ASN A 449 -1.90 3.81 19.38
CA ASN A 449 -2.56 3.32 18.17
C ASN A 449 -3.12 1.92 18.34
N SER A 450 -4.15 1.57 17.56
CA SER A 450 -4.68 0.20 17.46
C SER A 450 -4.39 -0.42 16.11
N TYR A 451 -3.73 -1.58 16.11
CA TYR A 451 -3.35 -2.32 14.91
C TYR A 451 -3.24 -3.82 15.18
N SER A 452 -3.28 -4.63 14.12
CA SER A 452 -3.10 -6.08 14.19
C SER A 452 -2.04 -6.55 13.20
N LEU A 453 -1.21 -7.49 13.67
CA LEU A 453 -0.18 -8.20 12.95
C LEU A 453 -0.68 -9.64 12.80
N ARG A 454 -1.07 -10.00 11.59
CA ARG A 454 -1.75 -11.27 11.29
C ARG A 454 -0.78 -12.26 10.68
N GLY A 455 -1.02 -13.54 10.93
CA GLY A 455 -0.36 -14.65 10.25
C GLY A 455 1.16 -14.68 10.40
N ILE A 456 1.67 -14.37 11.60
CA ILE A 456 3.10 -14.51 11.88
C ILE A 456 3.40 -16.01 11.98
N HIS A 457 4.22 -16.53 11.06
CA HIS A 457 4.67 -17.92 11.14
C HIS A 457 5.61 -18.09 12.33
N TYR A 458 5.30 -19.04 13.22
CA TYR A 458 6.17 -19.44 14.31
C TYR A 458 6.03 -20.94 14.55
N ASN A 459 7.11 -21.68 14.33
CA ASN A 459 7.14 -23.13 14.49
C ASN A 459 5.96 -23.87 13.80
N LYS A 460 5.67 -23.50 12.54
CA LYS A 460 4.55 -23.97 11.70
C LYS A 460 3.16 -23.43 12.06
N ASP A 461 2.97 -22.86 13.23
CA ASP A 461 1.69 -22.24 13.60
C ASP A 461 1.62 -20.78 13.14
N LEU A 462 0.39 -20.25 13.06
CA LEU A 462 0.15 -18.85 12.71
C LEU A 462 -0.33 -18.09 13.94
N ILE A 463 0.45 -17.09 14.34
CA ILE A 463 0.14 -16.20 15.45
C ILE A 463 -0.42 -14.89 14.89
N ASN A 464 -1.54 -14.42 15.45
CA ASN A 464 -1.98 -13.04 15.29
C ASN A 464 -1.77 -12.30 16.61
N LEU A 465 -1.08 -11.16 16.54
CA LEU A 465 -0.88 -10.24 17.65
C LEU A 465 -1.58 -8.93 17.31
N ALA A 466 -2.41 -8.41 18.21
CA ALA A 466 -3.01 -7.09 18.07
C ALA A 466 -2.74 -6.22 19.29
N VAL A 467 -2.47 -4.94 19.03
CA VAL A 467 -2.47 -3.88 20.04
C VAL A 467 -3.82 -3.20 19.94
N LEU A 468 -4.59 -3.25 21.02
CA LEU A 468 -5.94 -2.71 21.09
C LEU A 468 -6.05 -1.76 22.28
N LEU A 469 -7.00 -0.83 22.20
CA LEU A 469 -7.31 0.07 23.30
C LEU A 469 -8.65 -0.33 23.92
N ASP A 470 -8.74 -0.27 25.24
CA ASP A 470 -10.01 -0.40 25.95
C ASP A 470 -10.87 0.88 25.83
N ALA A 471 -11.98 0.93 26.57
CA ALA A 471 -12.91 2.05 26.54
C ALA A 471 -12.30 3.34 27.13
N GLU A 472 -11.36 3.19 28.05
CA GLU A 472 -10.61 4.25 28.72
C GLU A 472 -9.37 4.70 27.92
N GLY A 473 -9.03 3.98 26.85
CA GLY A 473 -7.88 4.27 25.99
C GLY A 473 -6.57 3.61 26.47
N LYS A 474 -6.63 2.62 27.37
CA LYS A 474 -5.46 1.87 27.82
C LYS A 474 -5.13 0.75 26.83
N PRO A 475 -3.85 0.59 26.48
CA PRO A 475 -3.46 -0.46 25.56
C PRO A 475 -3.41 -1.84 26.24
N PHE A 476 -3.87 -2.84 25.51
CA PHE A 476 -3.71 -4.26 25.85
C PHE A 476 -3.30 -5.05 24.61
N LEU A 477 -2.63 -6.18 24.84
CA LEU A 477 -2.21 -7.09 23.78
C LEU A 477 -3.22 -8.22 23.65
N HIS A 478 -3.61 -8.52 22.42
CA HIS A 478 -4.49 -9.63 22.08
C HIS A 478 -3.75 -10.62 21.20
N VAL A 479 -3.67 -11.87 21.63
CA VAL A 479 -2.93 -12.94 20.94
C VAL A 479 -3.88 -14.06 20.58
N SER A 480 -3.88 -14.49 19.32
CA SER A 480 -4.62 -15.68 18.88
C SER A 480 -3.74 -16.58 18.05
N VAL A 481 -3.92 -17.89 18.19
CA VAL A 481 -3.13 -18.89 17.49
C VAL A 481 -4.05 -19.71 16.59
N LYS A 482 -3.65 -19.87 15.35
CA LYS A 482 -4.23 -20.84 14.43
C LYS A 482 -3.23 -21.98 14.25
N PHE A 483 -3.49 -23.09 14.94
CA PHE A 483 -2.69 -24.29 14.82
C PHE A 483 -2.76 -24.87 13.40
N GLN A 484 -1.63 -25.34 12.88
CA GLN A 484 -1.57 -26.14 11.65
C GLN A 484 -1.57 -27.64 11.98
N ASP A 485 -1.14 -28.50 11.05
CA ASP A 485 -1.35 -29.96 11.08
C ASP A 485 -1.04 -30.65 12.41
N LYS A 486 0.11 -30.33 13.03
CA LYS A 486 0.52 -30.88 14.33
C LYS A 486 0.74 -29.74 15.31
N PRO A 487 -0.21 -29.46 16.22
CA PRO A 487 -0.10 -28.34 17.14
C PRO A 487 1.09 -28.55 18.08
N VAL A 488 1.95 -27.53 18.17
CA VAL A 488 2.98 -27.47 19.22
C VAL A 488 2.45 -26.57 20.33
N ARG A 489 2.71 -26.93 21.58
CA ARG A 489 2.33 -26.07 22.71
C ARG A 489 3.13 -24.78 22.63
N LEU A 490 2.41 -23.67 22.63
CA LEU A 490 2.98 -22.33 22.65
C LEU A 490 2.66 -21.71 24.01
N TYR A 491 3.63 -21.05 24.60
CA TYR A 491 3.50 -20.35 25.87
C TYR A 491 3.85 -18.89 25.67
N ALA A 492 3.23 -18.02 26.46
CA ALA A 492 3.49 -16.59 26.42
C ALA A 492 3.60 -15.98 27.81
N CYS A 493 4.44 -14.97 27.96
CA CYS A 493 4.53 -14.17 29.17
C CYS A 493 4.69 -12.67 28.86
N GLU A 494 4.18 -11.85 29.77
CA GLU A 494 4.25 -10.38 29.73
C GLU A 494 5.69 -9.88 29.94
N ALA A 495 5.87 -8.56 29.83
CA ALA A 495 7.15 -7.90 30.08
C ALA A 495 7.78 -8.35 31.42
N GLY A 496 9.01 -8.87 31.33
CA GLY A 496 9.76 -9.36 32.49
C GLY A 496 9.41 -10.78 32.95
N CYS A 497 8.36 -11.42 32.41
CA CYS A 497 7.95 -12.79 32.72
C CYS A 497 7.90 -13.13 34.22
N MET A 498 7.38 -12.21 35.04
CA MET A 498 7.27 -12.39 36.49
C MET A 498 6.18 -13.39 36.88
N ASN A 499 5.09 -13.42 36.11
CA ASN A 499 3.98 -14.35 36.25
C ASN A 499 4.29 -15.66 35.51
N GLU A 500 3.62 -16.75 35.89
CA GLU A 500 3.75 -18.02 35.18
C GLU A 500 3.32 -17.85 33.70
N PRO A 501 4.10 -18.38 32.74
CA PRO A 501 3.74 -18.32 31.33
C PRO A 501 2.39 -19.01 31.06
N VAL A 502 1.56 -18.36 30.24
CA VAL A 502 0.23 -18.84 29.85
C VAL A 502 0.34 -19.68 28.58
N GLU A 503 -0.28 -20.85 28.55
CA GLU A 503 -0.40 -21.66 27.33
C GLU A 503 -1.39 -21.00 26.35
N LEU A 504 -0.90 -20.69 25.15
CA LEU A 504 -1.70 -20.14 24.07
C LEU A 504 -2.50 -21.26 23.40
N THR A 505 -3.80 -21.01 23.24
CA THR A 505 -4.78 -21.93 22.65
C THR A 505 -5.45 -21.29 21.44
N SER A 506 -6.13 -22.10 20.62
CA SER A 506 -6.94 -21.65 19.49
C SER A 506 -8.35 -21.17 19.91
N GLU A 507 -8.50 -20.70 21.15
CA GLU A 507 -9.77 -20.19 21.65
C GLU A 507 -10.24 -19.00 20.78
N ALA A 508 -11.53 -18.99 20.43
CA ALA A 508 -12.12 -17.97 19.56
C ALA A 508 -11.97 -16.54 20.11
N ARG A 509 -11.90 -16.39 21.44
CA ARG A 509 -11.70 -15.09 22.11
C ARG A 509 -10.23 -14.68 22.18
N GLY A 510 -9.29 -15.57 21.90
CA GLY A 510 -7.86 -15.33 22.08
C GLY A 510 -7.46 -15.07 23.53
N HIS A 511 -6.18 -14.75 23.71
CA HIS A 511 -5.53 -14.48 24.98
C HIS A 511 -5.26 -12.98 25.10
N THR A 512 -5.48 -12.43 26.29
CA THR A 512 -5.31 -10.98 26.54
C THR A 512 -4.24 -10.76 27.59
N PHE A 513 -3.31 -9.85 27.30
CA PHE A 513 -2.22 -9.48 28.19
C PHE A 513 -2.22 -7.97 28.44
N PRO A 514 -2.16 -7.49 29.69
CA PRO A 514 -1.93 -6.08 29.99
C PRO A 514 -0.57 -5.62 29.46
N VAL A 515 -0.49 -4.36 29.05
CA VAL A 515 0.79 -3.75 28.67
C VAL A 515 1.53 -3.28 29.92
N MET A 516 2.62 -4.00 30.23
CA MET A 516 3.56 -3.68 31.30
C MET A 516 4.87 -3.17 30.69
N VAL A 517 5.49 -2.17 31.33
CA VAL A 517 6.74 -1.54 30.87
C VAL A 517 7.81 -1.66 31.96
N THR A 518 8.95 -2.23 31.60
CA THR A 518 10.08 -2.49 32.49
C THR A 518 11.11 -1.36 32.48
N GLN A 519 11.95 -1.30 33.52
CA GLN A 519 13.10 -0.39 33.62
C GLN A 519 14.38 -1.18 33.92
N PRO A 520 15.38 -1.25 33.00
CA PRO A 520 15.37 -0.73 31.63
C PRO A 520 14.32 -1.43 30.74
N ILE A 521 13.96 -0.81 29.60
CA ILE A 521 12.91 -1.32 28.71
C ILE A 521 13.33 -2.66 28.11
N THR A 522 12.49 -3.67 28.33
CA THR A 522 12.55 -5.00 27.72
C THR A 522 11.35 -5.20 26.79
N PRO A 523 11.33 -6.27 25.96
CA PRO A 523 10.13 -6.65 25.23
C PRO A 523 8.87 -6.73 26.10
N LEU A 524 7.73 -6.40 25.49
CA LEU A 524 6.41 -6.31 26.12
C LEU A 524 5.70 -7.67 26.21
N LEU A 525 6.05 -8.59 25.32
CA LEU A 525 5.51 -9.94 25.23
C LEU A 525 6.57 -10.89 24.69
N TYR A 526 6.62 -12.09 25.26
CA TYR A 526 7.47 -13.20 24.84
C TYR A 526 6.59 -14.39 24.50
N ILE A 527 6.89 -15.09 23.41
CA ILE A 527 6.19 -16.32 22.98
C ILE A 527 7.23 -17.38 22.66
N SER A 528 7.13 -18.57 23.26
CA SER A 528 8.05 -19.68 23.01
C SER A 528 7.33 -21.02 22.99
N THR A 529 7.94 -22.02 22.36
CA THR A 529 7.56 -23.44 22.48
C THR A 529 8.12 -24.09 23.76
N ASP A 530 9.11 -23.46 24.40
CA ASP A 530 9.77 -23.95 25.60
C ASP A 530 9.30 -23.18 26.84
N LEU A 531 8.52 -23.86 27.68
CA LEU A 531 8.03 -23.32 28.94
C LEU A 531 9.15 -23.00 29.92
N ILE A 532 10.17 -23.86 30.00
CA ILE A 532 11.27 -23.72 30.96
C ILE A 532 12.10 -22.50 30.59
N HIS A 533 12.38 -22.32 29.29
CA HIS A 533 13.06 -21.12 28.81
C HIS A 533 12.36 -19.82 29.23
N LEU A 534 11.02 -19.74 29.10
CA LEU A 534 10.27 -18.55 29.55
C LEU A 534 10.30 -18.36 31.07
N GLN A 535 10.31 -19.45 31.85
CA GLN A 535 10.45 -19.38 33.30
C GLN A 535 11.85 -18.91 33.73
N ASP A 536 12.88 -19.31 32.99
CA ASP A 536 14.28 -18.94 33.23
C ASP A 536 14.57 -17.47 32.86
N LEU A 537 13.81 -16.89 31.92
CA LEU A 537 13.93 -15.46 31.59
C LEU A 537 13.76 -14.56 32.82
N ARG A 538 12.87 -14.94 33.75
CA ARG A 538 12.69 -14.21 35.02
C ARG A 538 13.99 -14.06 35.81
N HIS A 539 14.88 -15.05 35.75
CA HIS A 539 16.13 -15.07 36.50
C HIS A 539 17.28 -14.37 35.77
N THR A 540 17.15 -14.14 34.47
CA THR A 540 18.19 -13.51 33.64
C THR A 540 17.90 -12.02 33.35
N LEU A 541 16.64 -11.58 33.50
CA LEU A 541 16.26 -10.19 33.31
C LEU A 541 16.55 -9.35 34.57
N HIS A 542 17.55 -8.47 34.47
CA HIS A 542 17.91 -7.54 35.53
C HIS A 542 17.02 -6.29 35.50
N LEU A 543 15.88 -6.37 36.19
CA LEU A 543 14.87 -5.31 36.22
C LEU A 543 14.92 -4.51 37.54
N LYS A 544 14.78 -3.18 37.44
CA LYS A 544 14.61 -2.30 38.61
C LYS A 544 13.15 -2.15 39.01
N ALA A 545 12.26 -2.04 38.03
CA ALA A 545 10.83 -1.84 38.23
C ALA A 545 10.05 -2.32 37.01
N ILE A 546 8.78 -2.68 37.24
CA ILE A 546 7.78 -2.95 36.20
C ILE A 546 6.59 -2.06 36.52
N LEU A 547 6.16 -1.27 35.55
CA LEU A 547 5.10 -0.28 35.68
C LEU A 547 3.98 -0.62 34.69
N ALA A 548 2.74 -0.33 35.06
CA ALA A 548 1.67 -0.31 34.06
C ALA A 548 1.96 0.79 33.02
N HIS A 549 1.49 0.59 31.78
CA HIS A 549 1.74 1.55 30.69
C HIS A 549 1.40 3.00 31.08
N GLU A 550 0.25 3.25 31.71
CA GLU A 550 -0.16 4.60 32.12
C GLU A 550 0.81 5.25 33.12
N GLU A 551 1.28 4.48 34.09
CA GLU A 551 2.24 4.96 35.09
C GLU A 551 3.59 5.29 34.44
N HIS A 552 4.00 4.50 33.45
CA HIS A 552 5.18 4.77 32.66
C HIS A 552 5.04 6.08 31.89
N MET A 553 3.92 6.27 31.17
CA MET A 553 3.64 7.49 30.42
C MET A 553 3.58 8.73 31.33
N ALA A 554 2.95 8.60 32.50
CA ALA A 554 2.86 9.69 33.48
C ALA A 554 4.23 10.11 34.04
N LYS A 555 5.18 9.17 34.16
CA LYS A 555 6.56 9.46 34.58
C LYS A 555 7.41 10.06 33.48
N GLN A 556 7.22 9.64 32.24
CA GLN A 556 7.97 10.14 31.07
C GLN A 556 7.52 11.54 30.66
N TYR A 557 6.21 11.80 30.71
CA TYR A 557 5.61 13.10 30.42
C TYR A 557 4.89 13.63 31.66
N PRO A 558 5.63 14.00 32.73
CA PRO A 558 5.01 14.66 33.86
C PRO A 558 4.43 15.97 33.33
N GLY A 559 3.12 16.16 33.49
CA GLY A 559 2.45 17.40 33.08
C GLY A 559 3.13 18.64 33.69
N LEU A 560 2.75 19.82 33.20
CA LEU A 560 3.35 21.07 33.69
C LEU A 560 3.28 21.16 35.22
N PRO A 561 4.37 21.57 35.90
CA PRO A 561 4.43 21.59 37.35
C PRO A 561 3.28 22.38 37.96
N PHE A 562 2.84 22.00 39.16
CA PHE A 562 1.80 22.72 39.91
C PHE A 562 2.08 24.23 40.00
N LEU A 563 3.34 24.63 40.17
CA LEU A 563 3.76 26.05 40.21
C LEU A 563 3.47 26.81 38.92
N PHE A 564 3.53 26.15 37.75
CA PHE A 564 3.17 26.78 36.48
C PHE A 564 1.69 27.14 36.46
N TRP A 565 0.82 26.19 36.82
CA TRP A 565 -0.62 26.41 36.87
C TRP A 565 -1.01 27.43 37.94
N PHE A 566 -0.35 27.39 39.09
CA PHE A 566 -0.51 28.39 40.13
C PHE A 566 -0.14 29.81 39.64
N SER A 567 0.98 29.93 38.92
CA SER A 567 1.41 31.21 38.32
C SER A 567 0.41 31.73 37.29
N VAL A 568 -0.08 30.86 36.38
CA VAL A 568 -1.09 31.21 35.38
C VAL A 568 -2.39 31.66 36.04
N ALA A 569 -2.88 30.91 37.03
CA ALA A 569 -4.09 31.26 37.79
C ALA A 569 -3.93 32.60 38.53
N SER A 570 -2.76 32.83 39.13
CA SER A 570 -2.42 34.09 39.81
C SER A 570 -2.40 35.28 38.84
N LEU A 571 -1.76 35.11 37.67
CA LEU A 571 -1.70 36.16 36.64
C LEU A 571 -3.10 36.50 36.10
N ILE A 572 -3.91 35.48 35.83
CA ILE A 572 -5.32 35.66 35.42
C ILE A 572 -6.07 36.45 36.49
N THR A 573 -5.92 36.06 37.77
CA THR A 573 -6.61 36.74 38.88
C THR A 573 -6.17 38.20 39.00
N LEU A 574 -4.87 38.49 38.98
CA LEU A 574 -4.33 39.85 39.05
C LEU A 574 -4.77 40.71 37.87
N PHE A 575 -4.81 40.13 36.67
CA PHE A 575 -5.31 40.81 35.48
C PHE A 575 -6.79 41.19 35.63
N HIS A 576 -7.63 40.28 36.09
CA HIS A 576 -9.05 40.56 36.31
C HIS A 576 -9.27 41.59 37.41
N LEU A 577 -8.49 41.56 38.50
CA LEU A 577 -8.53 42.58 39.54
C LEU A 577 -8.11 43.96 39.00
N PHE A 578 -7.10 44.01 38.14
CA PHE A 578 -6.68 45.26 37.49
C PHE A 578 -7.74 45.79 36.52
N LEU A 579 -8.38 44.90 35.75
CA LEU A 579 -9.45 45.25 34.82
C LEU A 579 -10.69 45.74 35.57
N PHE A 580 -11.07 45.08 36.68
CA PHE A 580 -12.13 45.55 37.57
C PHE A 580 -11.78 46.92 38.15
N LYS A 581 -10.54 47.12 38.61
CA LYS A 581 -10.08 48.43 39.11
C LYS A 581 -10.15 49.52 38.04
N LEU A 582 -9.80 49.22 36.79
CA LEU A 582 -9.92 50.17 35.68
C LEU A 582 -11.38 50.53 35.41
N ILE A 583 -12.27 49.54 35.29
CA ILE A 583 -13.71 49.76 35.09
C ILE A 583 -14.30 50.55 36.26
N TYR A 584 -13.98 50.17 37.49
CA TYR A 584 -14.44 50.87 38.69
C TYR A 584 -13.95 52.32 38.73
N ASN A 585 -12.69 52.58 38.40
CA ASN A 585 -12.16 53.95 38.36
C ASN A 585 -12.80 54.79 37.24
N GLU A 586 -13.19 54.19 36.12
CA GLU A 586 -13.79 54.90 34.98
C GLU A 586 -15.28 55.18 35.16
N TYR A 587 -16.03 54.27 35.80
CA TYR A 587 -17.48 54.42 36.03
C TYR A 587 -17.85 54.91 37.43
N CYS A 588 -17.02 54.68 38.44
CA CYS A 588 -17.28 54.99 39.85
C CYS A 588 -16.17 55.79 40.54
N GLY A 589 -15.10 56.17 39.82
CA GLY A 589 -14.00 56.97 40.36
C GLY A 589 -14.30 58.48 40.41
N PRO A 590 -13.48 59.29 41.12
CA PRO A 590 -13.72 60.73 41.40
C PRO A 590 -13.67 61.69 40.18
N GLY A 591 -13.90 61.19 38.96
CA GLY A 591 -13.97 61.95 37.72
C GLY A 591 -14.94 61.38 36.67
N ALA A 592 -15.76 60.39 37.03
CA ALA A 592 -16.75 59.80 36.12
C ALA A 592 -17.86 60.83 35.81
N LYS A 593 -18.00 61.20 34.53
CA LYS A 593 -19.07 62.10 34.06
C LYS A 593 -20.43 61.42 34.24
N PRO A 594 -21.45 62.08 34.83
CA PRO A 594 -22.78 61.51 34.99
C PRO A 594 -23.49 61.51 33.63
N LEU A 595 -23.35 60.43 32.85
CA LEU A 595 -23.98 60.30 31.53
C LEU A 595 -25.40 59.70 31.56
N PHE A 596 -25.98 59.48 32.75
CA PHE A 596 -27.38 59.13 32.88
C PHE A 596 -28.02 59.84 34.08
N ARG A 597 -28.48 61.08 33.86
CA ARG A 597 -29.59 61.65 34.63
C ARG A 597 -30.71 61.99 33.66
N SER A 598 -31.60 61.02 33.45
CA SER A 598 -32.88 61.24 32.81
C SER A 598 -33.75 62.14 33.68
N LYS A 599 -34.46 63.05 33.01
CA LYS A 599 -35.46 64.01 33.49
C LYS A 599 -36.39 63.46 34.58
N VAL A 600 -36.63 64.27 35.61
CA VAL A 600 -37.97 64.81 35.90
C VAL A 600 -37.85 66.31 35.80
#